data_AF-A0A7V1NTS0-F1
#
_entry.id   AF-A0A7V1NTS0-F1
#
_cell.length_a   1.000
_cell.length_b   1.000
_cell.length_c   1.000
_cell.angle_alpha   90.00
_cell.angle_beta   90.00
_cell.angle_gamma   90.00
#
_symmetry.space_group_name_H-M   'P 1'
#
loop_
_entity.id
_entity.type
_entity.pdbx_description
1 polymer ?
#
loop_
_entity_poly.entity_id
_entity_poly.type
_entity_poly.pdbx_seq_one_letter_code
_entity_poly.pdbx_strand_id
1 'polypeptide(L)'
;MDGNPLPGYHAKAEGAGLSPPAVRAGADGRINDIYGHEAAWEQAFNPSAYQAMEIRVQLFNDHPDADGTYRAVSDVVVVQLGGYASKSLGYVVCTLNWEDWP
;
A
#
# COMPACT_ATOMS: atom_id res chain seq x y z
N MET A 1 9.22 2.37 -13.65
CA MET A 1 9.73 2.44 -12.26
C MET A 1 11.15 1.89 -12.26
N ASP A 2 12.11 2.59 -11.67
CA ASP A 2 13.54 2.46 -11.99
C ASP A 2 14.27 1.29 -11.32
N GLY A 3 13.59 0.16 -11.09
CA GLY A 3 14.19 -1.06 -10.55
C GLY A 3 14.72 -0.96 -9.11
N ASN A 4 14.52 0.15 -8.42
CA ASN A 4 14.84 0.30 -7.01
C ASN A 4 13.73 -0.31 -6.14
N PRO A 5 14.07 -0.88 -4.97
CA PRO A 5 13.11 -1.18 -3.91
C PRO A 5 12.16 0.01 -3.68
N LEU A 6 10.98 -0.23 -3.12
CA LEU A 6 10.00 0.84 -2.90
C LEU A 6 10.18 1.71 -1.63
N PRO A 7 11.29 1.74 -0.83
CA PRO A 7 11.30 2.52 0.41
C PRO A 7 11.24 4.04 0.21
N GLY A 8 11.21 4.49 -1.05
CA GLY A 8 10.84 5.87 -1.41
C GLY A 8 9.33 6.12 -1.38
N TYR A 9 8.52 5.22 -1.91
CA TYR A 9 7.14 5.50 -2.30
C TYR A 9 6.19 5.53 -1.11
N HIS A 10 5.12 6.32 -1.24
CA HIS A 10 4.03 6.31 -0.27
C HIS A 10 2.96 5.32 -0.72
N ALA A 11 2.56 4.43 0.17
CA ALA A 11 1.47 3.52 -0.06
C ALA A 11 0.22 4.00 0.65
N LYS A 12 -0.91 4.02 -0.05
CA LYS A 12 -2.21 4.27 0.53
C LYS A 12 -3.04 2.99 0.44
N ALA A 13 -3.59 2.56 1.58
CA ALA A 13 -4.53 1.46 1.64
C ALA A 13 -5.85 1.97 2.24
N GLU A 14 -6.92 1.93 1.46
CA GLU A 14 -8.27 2.30 1.89
C GLU A 14 -9.11 1.04 2.08
N GLY A 15 -10.00 1.03 3.06
CA GLY A 15 -10.82 -0.14 3.32
C GLY A 15 -11.63 -0.01 4.60
N ALA A 16 -12.71 -0.80 4.72
CA ALA A 16 -13.58 -0.84 5.90
C ALA A 16 -14.06 0.56 6.38
N GLY A 17 -14.34 1.45 5.41
CA GLY A 17 -14.77 2.83 5.68
C GLY A 17 -13.66 3.79 6.11
N LEU A 18 -12.39 3.36 6.13
CA LEU A 18 -11.23 4.18 6.46
C LEU A 18 -10.44 4.55 5.19
N SER A 19 -10.05 5.82 5.10
CA SER A 19 -9.11 6.35 4.10
C SER A 19 -7.96 7.04 4.84
N PRO A 20 -7.01 6.26 5.39
CA PRO A 20 -5.85 6.80 6.09
C PRO A 20 -4.93 7.56 5.11
N PRO A 21 -4.08 8.47 5.62
CA PRO A 21 -3.05 9.10 4.79
C PRO A 21 -2.09 8.05 4.25
N ALA A 22 -1.46 8.35 3.10
CA ALA A 22 -0.44 7.48 2.54
C ALA A 22 0.78 7.41 3.47
N VAL A 23 1.37 6.23 3.62
CA VAL A 23 2.51 5.96 4.52
C VAL A 23 3.73 5.63 3.68
N ARG A 24 4.89 6.17 4.03
CA ARG A 24 6.15 5.82 3.37
C ARG A 24 6.48 4.35 3.62
N ALA A 25 6.58 3.58 2.55
CA ALA A 25 7.00 2.18 2.60
C ALA A 25 8.41 2.08 3.18
N GLY A 26 8.68 1.06 4.01
CA GLY A 26 10.00 0.84 4.58
C GLY A 26 10.41 1.77 5.72
N ALA A 27 9.54 2.70 6.15
CA ALA A 27 9.86 3.67 7.19
C ALA A 27 10.01 3.06 8.61
N ASP A 28 9.35 1.93 8.89
CA ASP A 28 9.47 1.21 10.17
C ASP A 28 10.36 -0.02 9.99
N GLY A 29 11.59 0.06 10.51
CA GLY A 29 12.56 -1.04 10.46
C GLY A 29 12.06 -2.33 11.13
N ARG A 30 11.22 -2.23 12.16
CA ARG A 30 10.62 -3.41 12.81
C ARG A 30 9.68 -4.14 11.85
N ILE A 31 8.90 -3.42 11.05
CA ILE A 31 8.00 -4.01 10.04
C ILE A 31 8.83 -4.69 8.94
N ASN A 32 9.92 -4.05 8.51
CA ASN A 32 10.84 -4.62 7.53
C ASN A 32 11.44 -5.94 8.02
N ASP A 33 11.84 -6.01 9.30
CA ASP A 33 12.39 -7.23 9.91
C ASP A 33 11.34 -8.35 10.00
N ILE A 34 10.09 -8.02 10.38
CA ILE A 34 8.98 -8.99 10.48
C ILE A 34 8.68 -9.62 9.12
N TYR A 35 8.66 -8.82 8.06
CA TYR A 35 8.30 -9.27 6.72
C TYR A 35 9.50 -9.63 5.83
N GLY A 36 10.73 -9.41 6.30
CA GLY A 36 11.96 -9.67 5.54
C GLY A 36 12.08 -8.82 4.27
N HIS A 37 11.55 -7.60 4.27
CA HIS A 37 11.50 -6.74 3.08
C HIS A 37 11.74 -5.26 3.45
N GLU A 38 12.67 -4.58 2.80
CA GLU A 38 13.10 -3.21 3.15
C GLU A 38 12.07 -2.11 2.85
N ALA A 39 11.04 -2.44 2.06
CA ALA A 39 9.93 -1.54 1.75
C ALA A 39 8.60 -2.03 2.34
N ALA A 40 8.61 -2.75 3.45
CA ALA A 40 7.37 -3.24 4.06
C ALA A 40 6.58 -2.10 4.74
N TRP A 41 5.26 -2.25 4.78
CA TRP A 41 4.37 -1.38 5.55
C TRP A 41 3.17 -2.19 6.06
N GLU A 42 2.51 -1.70 7.10
CA GLU A 42 1.23 -2.26 7.59
C GLU A 42 0.17 -1.16 7.66
N GLN A 43 -1.07 -1.50 7.31
CA GLN A 43 -2.23 -0.67 7.55
C GLN A 43 -3.26 -1.48 8.34
N ALA A 44 -3.53 -1.05 9.57
CA ALA A 44 -4.60 -1.63 10.36
C ALA A 44 -5.95 -1.02 9.95
N PHE A 45 -6.95 -1.86 9.77
CA PHE A 45 -8.35 -1.45 9.59
C PHE A 45 -9.16 -1.83 10.81
N ASN A 46 -10.23 -1.08 11.09
CA ASN A 46 -11.10 -1.39 12.23
C ASN A 46 -11.85 -2.72 11.97
N PRO A 47 -11.55 -3.80 12.71
CA PRO A 47 -12.18 -5.11 12.49
C PRO A 47 -13.66 -5.13 12.91
N SER A 48 -14.13 -4.13 13.65
CA SER A 48 -15.55 -3.98 14.03
C SER A 48 -16.39 -3.26 12.96
N ALA A 49 -15.77 -2.75 11.90
CA ALA A 49 -16.51 -2.22 10.77
C ALA A 49 -17.16 -3.40 10.03
N TYR A 50 -18.45 -3.62 10.30
CA TYR A 50 -19.30 -4.61 9.62
C TYR A 50 -19.54 -4.21 8.16
N GLN A 51 -18.50 -4.29 7.33
CA GLN A 51 -18.55 -3.99 5.90
C GLN A 51 -17.80 -5.08 5.14
N ALA A 52 -18.24 -5.32 3.89
CA ALA A 52 -17.46 -6.12 2.96
C ALA A 52 -16.07 -5.48 2.85
N MET A 53 -15.03 -6.25 3.16
CA MET A 53 -13.66 -5.72 3.15
C MET A 53 -13.13 -5.72 1.73
N GLU A 54 -13.41 -4.63 1.02
CA GLU A 54 -12.64 -4.19 -0.13
C GLU A 54 -11.46 -3.36 0.38
N ILE A 55 -10.24 -3.77 0.04
CA ILE A 55 -9.02 -2.99 0.27
C ILE A 55 -8.58 -2.44 -1.08
N ARG A 56 -8.42 -1.12 -1.17
CA ARG A 56 -7.88 -0.43 -2.34
C ARG A 56 -6.48 0.02 -2.01
N VAL A 57 -5.51 -0.43 -2.79
CA VAL A 57 -4.11 -0.05 -2.62
C VAL A 57 -3.65 0.76 -3.82
N GLN A 58 -2.99 1.88 -3.55
CA GLN A 58 -2.38 2.71 -4.58
C GLN A 58 -1.04 3.26 -4.10
N LEU A 59 -0.07 3.31 -5.00
CA LEU A 59 1.24 3.90 -4.76
C LEU A 59 1.26 5.35 -5.23
N PHE A 60 1.98 6.17 -4.47
CA PHE A 60 2.21 7.59 -4.72
C PHE A 60 3.70 7.88 -4.72
N ASN A 61 4.09 8.96 -5.41
CA ASN A 61 5.46 9.45 -5.44
C ASN A 61 6.06 9.61 -4.03
N ASP A 62 7.38 9.61 -3.98
CA ASP A 62 8.16 9.84 -2.76
C ASP A 62 8.39 11.32 -2.46
N HIS A 63 8.03 12.18 -3.42
CA HIS A 63 8.12 13.64 -3.35
C HIS A 63 6.78 14.27 -3.76
N PRO A 64 6.39 15.40 -3.14
CA PRO A 64 5.26 16.17 -3.63
C PRO A 64 5.64 16.87 -4.94
N ASP A 65 4.66 17.04 -5.79
CA ASP A 65 4.73 17.90 -6.97
C ASP A 65 4.90 19.37 -6.57
N ALA A 66 5.10 20.25 -7.56
CA ALA A 66 5.27 21.69 -7.34
C ALA A 66 4.08 22.34 -6.61
N ASP A 67 2.89 21.73 -6.66
CA ASP A 67 1.68 22.16 -5.95
C ASP A 67 1.54 21.57 -4.53
N GLY A 68 2.53 20.80 -4.07
CA GLY A 68 2.52 20.13 -2.78
C GLY A 68 1.77 18.80 -2.74
N THR A 69 1.19 18.36 -3.86
CA THR A 69 0.41 17.11 -3.92
C THR A 69 1.29 15.91 -4.24
N TYR A 70 1.05 14.78 -3.57
CA TYR A 70 1.66 13.52 -3.95
C TYR A 70 0.79 12.89 -5.05
N ARG A 71 1.35 12.69 -6.24
CA ARG A 71 0.65 12.03 -7.35
C ARG A 71 0.75 10.52 -7.27
N ALA A 72 -0.30 9.84 -7.72
CA ALA A 72 -0.32 8.40 -7.86
C ALA A 72 0.61 7.95 -9.01
N VAL A 73 1.34 6.87 -8.78
CA VAL A 73 2.27 6.24 -9.75
C VAL A 73 1.85 4.83 -10.15
N SER A 74 0.73 4.35 -9.60
CA SER A 74 0.15 3.07 -9.94
C SER A 74 -1.35 3.20 -10.17
N ASP A 75 -1.89 2.25 -10.90
CA ASP A 75 -3.31 1.94 -10.84
C ASP A 75 -3.71 1.51 -9.43
N VAL A 76 -5.01 1.59 -9.15
CA VAL A 76 -5.57 1.08 -7.90
C VAL A 76 -5.70 -0.43 -7.98
N VAL A 77 -5.03 -1.13 -7.06
CA VAL A 77 -5.22 -2.57 -6.87
C VAL A 77 -6.37 -2.78 -5.90
N VAL A 78 -7.40 -3.49 -6.32
CA VAL A 78 -8.56 -3.83 -5.50
C VAL A 78 -8.44 -5.27 -5.00
N VAL A 79 -8.33 -5.43 -3.69
CA VAL A 79 -8.31 -6.72 -3.02
C VAL A 79 -9.65 -6.93 -2.32
N GLN A 80 -10.43 -7.89 -2.81
CA GLN A 80 -11.69 -8.30 -2.17
C GLN A 80 -11.40 -9.41 -1.16
N LEU A 81 -11.53 -9.11 0.12
CA LEU A 81 -11.46 -10.12 1.18
C LEU A 81 -12.86 -10.75 1.35
N GLY A 82 -12.96 -12.06 1.16
CA GLY A 82 -14.21 -12.78 1.37
C GLY A 82 -14.64 -12.75 2.85
N GLY A 83 -15.92 -12.43 3.10
CA GLY A 83 -16.53 -12.47 4.43
C GLY A 83 -16.30 -11.22 5.28
N TYR A 84 -16.36 -11.40 6.61
CA TYR A 84 -16.07 -10.35 7.59
C TYR A 84 -14.62 -10.51 8.09
N ALA A 85 -13.83 -9.45 8.00
CA ALA A 85 -12.44 -9.46 8.43
C ALA A 85 -12.34 -9.42 9.97
N SER A 86 -12.49 -10.58 10.59
CA SER A 86 -12.27 -10.70 12.03
C SER A 86 -10.78 -10.72 12.38
N LYS A 87 -9.90 -11.24 11.49
CA LYS A 87 -8.42 -11.30 11.61
C LYS A 87 -7.71 -11.56 10.26
N SER A 88 -8.04 -10.82 9.20
CA SER A 88 -7.46 -11.06 7.87
C SER A 88 -6.17 -10.26 7.69
N LEU A 89 -5.08 -10.94 7.29
CA LEU A 89 -3.84 -10.32 6.83
C LEU A 89 -3.78 -10.43 5.31
N GLY A 90 -3.75 -9.30 4.61
CA GLY A 90 -3.48 -9.24 3.18
C GLY A 90 -2.07 -8.71 2.95
N TYR A 91 -1.32 -9.36 2.07
CA TYR A 91 -0.04 -8.83 1.59
C TYR A 91 -0.21 -8.38 0.14
N VAL A 92 0.33 -7.20 -0.19
CA VAL A 92 0.42 -6.73 -1.56
C VAL A 92 1.90 -6.58 -1.86
N VAL A 93 2.41 -7.42 -2.76
CA VAL A 93 3.77 -7.26 -3.30
C VAL A 93 3.62 -6.50 -4.61
N CYS A 94 4.11 -5.26 -4.63
CA CYS A 94 4.22 -4.51 -5.87
C CYS A 94 5.49 -4.98 -6.59
N THR A 95 5.32 -5.80 -7.62
CA THR A 95 6.41 -6.24 -8.51
C THR A 95 6.28 -5.54 -9.85
N LEU A 96 7.42 -5.27 -10.49
CA LEU A 96 7.47 -4.62 -11.79
C LEU A 96 7.31 -5.67 -12.90
N ASN A 97 6.39 -5.45 -13.84
CA ASN A 97 6.41 -6.17 -15.11
C ASN A 97 7.44 -5.50 -16.02
N TRP A 98 8.61 -6.12 -16.13
CA TRP A 98 9.77 -5.67 -16.92
C TRP A 98 9.49 -5.60 -18.44
N GLU A 99 8.46 -6.29 -18.94
CA GLU A 99 8.25 -6.49 -20.38
C GLU A 99 7.66 -5.28 -21.14
N ASP A 100 7.17 -4.24 -20.46
CA ASP A 100 6.45 -3.11 -21.08
C ASP A 100 7.23 -1.77 -21.12
N TRP A 101 8.56 -1.78 -21.02
CA TRP A 101 9.36 -0.55 -21.16
C TRP A 101 9.88 -0.36 -22.60
N PRO A 102 9.43 0.67 -23.36
CA PRO A 102 9.94 1.01 -24.69
C PRO A 102 11.36 1.62 -24.68
#